data_AF-A0A5M9P3Y6-F1
#
_entry.id   AF-A0A5M9P3Y6-F1
#
_cell.length_a   1.000
_cell.length_b   1.000
_cell.length_c   1.000
_cell.angle_alpha   90.00
_cell.angle_beta   90.00
_cell.angle_gamma   90.00
#
_symmetry.space_group_name_H-M   'P 1'
#
loop_
_entity.id
_entity.type
_entity.pdbx_description
1 polymer ?
#
loop_
_entity_poly.entity_id
_entity_poly.type
_entity_poly.pdbx_seq_one_letter_code
_entity_poly.pdbx_strand_id
1 'polypeptide(L)'
;MMYKRFYQTTPILYALALSGCGGSDSSSPSNAVSVAKTSYQVESGAFEQSYVDIPFSVKYNAGDNLYYGIMSDTGNLISRVEYHINDNATGNVSIFFKDGYEIGNGTKSTTAQFAICYDEYCNQHYSGSPIAITLTNNVTLDHKMDLAAPKIETNADLTDLNVSQNVTDAINLSGSNLHNLYLEASANNRFVTSVTPFISHSNVALSMTLETPAVVGVGSFSATIDVNVCYDSNCNYPIDGSPLAIPVNYIISNTLPNPNPGDGSPTTPNISAIDFDNAPVHNTVDATYSDALNVIAVVSDSPKNAIYFYSLNDTKAYEIELYRSPSAITVDNKNGTNRFVVGHDAMITTLAYNASSPQDTQVTNIYNSHDIFDLTTDGNHVWTLPKTDQWVDLQVIDLATGSVVSRSDWRYYEKTLLKISPNSQAFYSLDTNISPEDVAKTDISDPGNPADPIDSPYHGDYSFCDNFWFNHAGTFIYTQCGVRLNASSNVGLDMTYAGKITLPEQSSTIKTLDESHDSTKIAYALEGESNQVMVLTSNHLNLSETITLPDITINSSTYTTVPEFIFYGADGKLNIVANTTTNGTTRTLILRH
;
A
#
# COMPACT_ATOMS: atom_id res chain seq x y z
N MET A 1 4.19 -36.01 -3.64
CA MET A 1 5.62 -36.11 -4.02
C MET A 1 6.27 -37.13 -3.08
N MET A 2 6.93 -38.17 -3.62
CA MET A 2 7.59 -39.22 -2.81
C MET A 2 8.79 -38.65 -2.05
N TYR A 3 8.69 -38.55 -0.73
CA TYR A 3 9.84 -38.29 0.14
C TYR A 3 10.62 -39.60 0.34
N LYS A 4 11.63 -39.83 -0.50
CA LYS A 4 12.68 -40.81 -0.23
C LYS A 4 14.03 -40.10 -0.25
N ARG A 5 14.31 -39.31 0.78
CA ARG A 5 15.69 -38.88 1.08
C ARG A 5 16.07 -39.56 2.40
N PHE A 6 16.84 -40.64 2.29
CA PHE A 6 17.47 -41.27 3.44
C PHE A 6 18.78 -40.52 3.73
N TYR A 7 19.06 -40.29 5.01
CA TYR A 7 20.27 -39.59 5.44
C TYR A 7 21.32 -40.60 5.89
N GLN A 8 22.59 -40.32 5.61
CA GLN A 8 23.74 -41.18 5.97
C GLN A 8 24.53 -40.56 7.12
N THR A 9 24.91 -41.39 8.10
CA THR A 9 25.94 -41.03 9.08
C THR A 9 27.17 -41.92 8.88
N THR A 10 28.36 -41.34 9.02
CA THR A 10 29.64 -42.06 8.94
C THR A 10 30.31 -42.01 10.31
N PRO A 11 30.59 -43.14 10.97
CA PRO A 11 31.24 -43.11 12.28
C PRO A 11 32.70 -42.65 12.16
N ILE A 12 33.14 -41.76 13.06
CA ILE A 12 34.55 -41.35 13.18
C ILE A 12 35.32 -42.41 13.96
N LEU A 13 36.41 -42.88 13.37
CA LEU A 13 37.30 -43.92 13.90
C LEU A 13 38.10 -43.39 15.11
N TYR A 14 37.72 -43.76 16.34
CA TYR A 14 38.63 -43.62 17.50
C TYR A 14 39.41 -44.93 17.70
N ALA A 15 40.70 -44.87 17.43
CA ALA A 15 41.64 -45.95 17.69
C ALA A 15 41.85 -46.13 19.20
N LEU A 16 41.19 -47.12 19.79
CA LEU A 16 41.48 -47.61 21.13
C LEU A 16 42.16 -48.98 21.02
N ALA A 17 43.42 -49.04 21.44
CA ALA A 17 44.19 -50.27 21.54
C ALA A 17 43.63 -51.15 22.68
N LEU A 18 43.25 -52.39 22.34
CA LEU A 18 42.87 -53.42 23.28
C LEU A 18 44.07 -54.29 23.67
N SER A 19 44.17 -54.62 24.94
CA SER A 19 44.72 -55.90 25.40
C SER A 19 43.91 -56.40 26.60
N GLY A 20 43.32 -57.59 26.48
CA GLY A 20 42.67 -58.30 27.59
C GLY A 20 41.75 -59.43 27.15
N CYS A 21 42.24 -60.67 27.27
CA CYS A 21 41.53 -61.93 27.03
C CYS A 21 40.43 -62.20 28.06
N GLY A 22 39.30 -62.75 27.63
CA GLY A 22 38.31 -63.40 28.50
C GLY A 22 37.07 -63.82 27.70
N GLY A 23 36.93 -65.13 27.43
CA GLY A 23 35.78 -65.68 26.69
C GLY A 23 34.63 -66.11 27.59
N SER A 24 33.40 -65.91 27.11
CA SER A 24 32.23 -66.77 27.36
C SER A 24 31.04 -66.26 26.53
N ASP A 25 30.36 -67.19 25.85
CA ASP A 25 29.04 -67.06 25.20
C ASP A 25 28.88 -66.00 24.11
N SER A 26 29.20 -66.43 22.88
CA SER A 26 28.84 -65.79 21.63
C SER A 26 27.33 -65.88 21.36
N SER A 27 26.55 -65.00 21.99
CA SER A 27 25.42 -64.40 21.28
C SER A 27 25.96 -63.19 20.54
N SER A 28 26.16 -63.30 19.22
CA SER A 28 26.46 -62.14 18.38
C SER A 28 25.49 -61.00 18.74
N PRO A 29 25.94 -59.74 18.89
CA PRO A 29 25.02 -58.63 19.06
C PRO A 29 24.11 -58.65 17.83
N SER A 30 22.84 -58.99 18.00
CA SER A 30 21.88 -58.87 16.92
C SER A 30 21.80 -57.37 16.61
N ASN A 31 22.16 -57.01 15.38
CA ASN A 31 22.03 -55.65 14.86
C ASN A 31 20.55 -55.26 14.95
N ALA A 32 20.17 -54.56 16.01
CA ALA A 32 18.78 -54.38 16.41
C ALA A 32 18.47 -52.91 16.65
N VAL A 33 17.37 -52.44 16.06
CA VAL A 33 16.79 -51.13 16.33
C VAL A 33 15.83 -51.25 17.51
N SER A 34 15.86 -50.27 18.42
CA SER A 34 14.92 -50.18 19.54
C SER A 34 14.36 -48.77 19.65
N VAL A 35 13.04 -48.70 19.78
CA VAL A 35 12.29 -47.48 20.09
C VAL A 35 11.50 -47.75 21.37
N ALA A 36 11.59 -46.84 22.35
CA ALA A 36 11.00 -47.06 23.67
C ALA A 36 9.46 -47.03 23.67
N LYS A 37 8.86 -46.25 22.77
CA LYS A 37 7.40 -46.08 22.65
C LYS A 37 7.02 -45.99 21.17
N THR A 38 6.00 -46.74 20.77
CA THR A 38 5.50 -46.78 19.38
C THR A 38 4.15 -46.10 19.20
N SER A 39 3.65 -45.38 20.21
CA SER A 39 2.38 -44.66 20.15
C SER A 39 2.49 -43.28 20.82
N TYR A 40 2.15 -42.23 20.08
CA TYR A 40 2.23 -40.84 20.55
C TYR A 40 0.91 -40.12 20.30
N GLN A 41 0.58 -39.22 21.22
CA GLN A 41 -0.63 -38.39 21.19
C GLN A 41 -0.23 -36.94 21.43
N VAL A 42 -0.75 -36.04 20.61
CA VAL A 42 -0.61 -34.58 20.73
C VAL A 42 -1.96 -33.91 20.51
N GLU A 43 -2.07 -32.66 20.94
CA GLU A 43 -3.22 -31.78 20.67
C GLU A 43 -2.72 -30.58 19.87
N SER A 44 -3.55 -30.05 18.96
CA SER A 44 -3.20 -28.86 18.18
C SER A 44 -4.43 -28.03 17.83
N GLY A 45 -4.23 -26.71 17.71
CA GLY A 45 -5.19 -25.78 17.11
C GLY A 45 -5.11 -25.76 15.58
N ALA A 46 -5.95 -24.93 14.94
CA ALA A 46 -6.02 -24.82 13.48
C ALA A 46 -4.66 -24.48 12.83
N PHE A 47 -3.95 -23.50 13.36
CA PHE A 47 -2.70 -22.96 12.80
C PHE A 47 -1.43 -23.47 13.50
N GLU A 48 -1.57 -24.38 14.46
CA GLU A 48 -0.44 -24.84 15.26
C GLU A 48 0.21 -26.08 14.65
N GLN A 49 1.49 -25.96 14.30
CA GLN A 49 2.29 -27.10 13.85
C GLN A 49 2.82 -27.90 15.05
N SER A 50 2.08 -28.94 15.43
CA SER A 50 2.51 -29.87 16.48
C SER A 50 3.57 -30.86 15.97
N TYR A 51 4.41 -31.37 16.88
CA TYR A 51 5.40 -32.40 16.56
C TYR A 51 5.57 -33.39 17.71
N VAL A 52 6.16 -34.54 17.41
CA VAL A 52 6.59 -35.52 18.42
C VAL A 52 8.05 -35.89 18.21
N ASP A 53 8.78 -36.03 19.31
CA ASP A 53 10.13 -36.57 19.31
C ASP A 53 10.13 -38.05 19.68
N ILE A 54 10.65 -38.87 18.76
CA ILE A 54 10.75 -40.32 18.94
C ILE A 54 12.22 -40.68 19.21
N PRO A 55 12.58 -41.01 20.47
CA PRO A 55 13.91 -41.50 20.77
C PRO A 55 14.09 -42.93 20.26
N PHE A 56 15.22 -43.18 19.62
CA PHE A 56 15.63 -44.51 19.16
C PHE A 56 17.09 -44.81 19.52
N SER A 57 17.41 -46.10 19.54
CA SER A 57 18.78 -46.60 19.67
C SER A 57 19.02 -47.73 18.68
N VAL A 58 20.26 -47.87 18.22
CA VAL A 58 20.66 -48.90 17.26
C VAL A 58 21.88 -49.62 17.80
N LYS A 59 21.81 -50.95 17.84
CA LYS A 59 23.02 -51.78 17.95
C LYS A 59 23.55 -52.03 16.54
N TYR A 60 24.74 -51.52 16.24
CA TYR A 60 25.39 -51.65 14.93
C TYR A 60 26.85 -52.10 15.09
N ASN A 61 27.45 -52.62 14.02
CA ASN A 61 28.86 -52.99 14.03
C ASN A 61 29.72 -51.81 13.56
N ALA A 62 30.89 -51.62 14.19
CA ALA A 62 31.81 -50.55 13.80
C ALA A 62 32.18 -50.66 12.29
N GLY A 63 31.87 -49.60 11.52
CA GLY A 63 32.09 -49.54 10.07
C GLY A 63 30.81 -49.61 9.22
N ASP A 64 29.65 -49.92 9.81
CA ASP A 64 28.37 -49.89 9.09
C ASP A 64 27.96 -48.44 8.77
N ASN A 65 27.45 -48.21 7.55
CA ASN A 65 26.74 -46.97 7.20
C ASN A 65 25.27 -47.12 7.59
N LEU A 66 24.76 -46.18 8.37
CA LEU A 66 23.35 -46.18 8.78
C LEU A 66 22.55 -45.22 7.89
N TYR A 67 21.54 -45.77 7.20
CA TYR A 67 20.54 -45.02 6.47
C TYR A 67 19.21 -45.08 7.22
N TYR A 68 18.54 -43.94 7.37
CA TYR A 68 17.29 -43.85 8.14
C TYR A 68 16.28 -42.93 7.48
N GLY A 69 14.99 -43.25 7.66
CA GLY A 69 13.90 -42.53 7.04
C GLY A 69 12.52 -43.03 7.44
N ILE A 70 11.48 -42.23 7.18
CA ILE A 70 10.08 -42.68 7.19
C ILE A 70 9.72 -43.24 5.82
N MET A 71 9.36 -44.52 5.76
CA MET A 71 9.04 -45.22 4.51
C MET A 71 7.61 -44.97 4.03
N SER A 72 6.67 -44.72 4.96
CA SER A 72 5.27 -44.48 4.65
C SER A 72 4.57 -43.72 5.78
N ASP A 73 3.54 -42.97 5.40
CA ASP A 73 2.56 -42.32 6.27
C ASP A 73 1.15 -42.73 5.78
N THR A 74 0.49 -43.65 6.48
CA THR A 74 -0.77 -44.24 6.00
C THR A 74 -1.95 -43.27 6.03
N GLY A 75 -1.91 -42.29 6.93
CA GLY A 75 -2.97 -41.30 7.16
C GLY A 75 -2.69 -39.95 6.51
N ASN A 76 -1.52 -39.75 5.89
CA ASN A 76 -1.11 -38.49 5.25
C ASN A 76 -1.21 -37.29 6.21
N LEU A 77 -0.73 -37.46 7.45
CA LEU A 77 -0.76 -36.45 8.52
C LEU A 77 0.60 -35.77 8.73
N ILE A 78 1.67 -36.27 8.14
CA ILE A 78 3.04 -35.77 8.35
C ILE A 78 3.36 -34.69 7.30
N SER A 79 3.83 -33.53 7.77
CA SER A 79 4.31 -32.44 6.92
C SER A 79 5.82 -32.54 6.68
N ARG A 80 6.59 -32.79 7.75
CA ARG A 80 8.05 -32.85 7.74
C ARG A 80 8.58 -33.82 8.78
N VAL A 81 9.77 -34.35 8.53
CA VAL A 81 10.52 -35.16 9.50
C VAL A 81 11.95 -34.65 9.60
N GLU A 82 12.42 -34.47 10.82
CA GLU A 82 13.79 -34.09 11.15
C GLU A 82 14.46 -35.21 11.96
N TYR A 83 15.78 -35.35 11.79
CA TYR A 83 16.54 -36.42 12.40
C TYR A 83 17.74 -35.85 13.13
N HIS A 84 17.83 -36.13 14.42
CA HIS A 84 18.93 -35.72 15.28
C HIS A 84 19.64 -36.96 15.81
N ILE A 85 20.87 -37.20 15.36
CA ILE A 85 21.62 -38.42 15.70
C ILE A 85 22.85 -38.05 16.51
N ASN A 86 23.07 -38.81 17.58
CA ASN A 86 24.22 -38.71 18.45
C ASN A 86 25.29 -39.74 18.07
N ASP A 87 26.55 -39.44 18.40
CA ASP A 87 27.71 -40.30 18.10
C ASP A 87 27.68 -41.67 18.80
N ASN A 88 26.78 -41.86 19.78
CA ASN A 88 26.68 -43.06 20.62
C ASN A 88 25.57 -44.05 20.18
N ALA A 89 25.19 -44.03 18.89
CA ALA A 89 24.14 -44.91 18.35
C ALA A 89 22.71 -44.64 18.87
N THR A 90 22.46 -43.43 19.38
CA THR A 90 21.14 -42.96 19.80
C THR A 90 20.73 -41.73 19.00
N GLY A 91 19.44 -41.43 18.96
CA GLY A 91 18.95 -40.22 18.30
C GLY A 91 17.46 -40.00 18.54
N ASN A 92 16.96 -38.88 18.03
CA ASN A 92 15.55 -38.52 18.00
C ASN A 92 15.10 -38.31 16.56
N VAL A 93 13.90 -38.80 16.26
CA VAL A 93 13.18 -38.46 15.03
C VAL A 93 12.05 -37.51 15.41
N SER A 94 12.14 -36.27 14.96
CA SER A 94 11.10 -35.26 15.18
C SER A 94 10.14 -35.28 14.00
N ILE A 95 8.90 -35.71 14.25
CA ILE A 95 7.85 -35.80 13.21
C ILE A 95 6.89 -34.64 13.41
N PHE A 96 6.84 -33.75 12.42
CA PHE A 96 5.93 -32.61 12.38
C PHE A 96 4.63 -33.01 11.68
N PHE A 97 3.51 -32.70 12.30
CA PHE A 97 2.20 -32.86 11.70
C PHE A 97 1.93 -31.73 10.70
N LYS A 98 1.01 -31.95 9.77
CA LYS A 98 0.38 -30.84 9.02
C LYS A 98 -0.36 -29.92 9.97
N ASP A 99 -0.62 -28.70 9.50
CA ASP A 99 -1.39 -27.74 10.27
C ASP A 99 -2.79 -28.30 10.55
N GLY A 100 -3.36 -27.96 11.71
CA GLY A 100 -4.60 -28.56 12.21
C GLY A 100 -5.75 -28.48 11.21
N TYR A 101 -5.87 -27.36 10.48
CA TYR A 101 -6.92 -27.19 9.47
C TYR A 101 -6.80 -28.17 8.29
N GLU A 102 -5.59 -28.63 7.95
CA GLU A 102 -5.38 -29.65 6.90
C GLU A 102 -5.72 -31.06 7.37
N ILE A 103 -5.57 -31.32 8.67
CA ILE A 103 -5.88 -32.60 9.32
C ILE A 103 -7.40 -32.75 9.54
N GLY A 104 -8.06 -31.64 9.86
CA GLY A 104 -9.49 -31.56 10.17
C GLY A 104 -9.81 -31.84 11.64
N ASN A 105 -10.97 -31.35 12.07
CA ASN A 105 -11.40 -31.40 13.48
C ASN A 105 -11.49 -32.82 14.05
N GLY A 106 -11.14 -32.96 15.33
CA GLY A 106 -11.21 -34.20 16.09
C GLY A 106 -9.92 -35.02 16.07
N THR A 107 -10.03 -36.27 16.53
CA THR A 107 -8.88 -37.16 16.67
C THR A 107 -8.58 -37.91 15.37
N LYS A 108 -7.41 -37.65 14.78
CA LYS A 108 -6.89 -38.37 13.61
C LYS A 108 -5.64 -39.15 13.98
N SER A 109 -5.43 -40.29 13.33
CA SER A 109 -4.25 -41.12 13.56
C SER A 109 -3.62 -41.59 12.25
N THR A 110 -2.30 -41.68 12.24
CA THR A 110 -1.52 -42.30 11.17
C THR A 110 -0.53 -43.32 11.74
N THR A 111 -0.08 -44.25 10.90
CA THR A 111 1.06 -45.11 11.19
C THR A 111 2.23 -44.74 10.28
N ALA A 112 3.30 -44.26 10.90
CA ALA A 112 4.58 -44.01 10.24
C ALA A 112 5.46 -45.26 10.30
N GLN A 113 6.06 -45.66 9.19
CA GLN A 113 7.02 -46.77 9.16
C GLN A 113 8.44 -46.21 9.23
N PHE A 114 9.02 -46.16 10.43
CA PHE A 114 10.41 -45.71 10.61
C PHE A 114 11.37 -46.85 10.32
N ALA A 115 12.30 -46.64 9.39
CA ALA A 115 13.25 -47.66 8.99
C ALA A 115 14.69 -47.21 9.17
N ILE A 116 15.52 -48.18 9.56
CA ILE A 116 16.97 -48.10 9.52
C ILE A 116 17.50 -49.25 8.68
N CYS A 117 18.43 -48.95 7.78
CA CYS A 117 18.78 -49.78 6.65
C CYS A 117 20.30 -49.74 6.39
N TYR A 118 20.82 -50.78 5.74
CA TYR A 118 22.23 -50.88 5.35
C TYR A 118 22.54 -50.15 4.04
N ASP A 119 21.52 -49.79 3.26
CA ASP A 119 21.64 -49.13 1.97
C ASP A 119 20.72 -47.91 1.84
N GLU A 120 21.11 -46.96 0.98
CA GLU A 120 20.42 -45.69 0.74
C GLU A 120 18.98 -45.85 0.25
N TYR A 121 18.68 -46.94 -0.44
CA TYR A 121 17.34 -47.22 -0.95
C TYR A 121 16.49 -48.05 0.02
N CYS A 122 17.05 -48.41 1.17
CA CYS A 122 16.43 -49.23 2.18
C CYS A 122 15.90 -50.58 1.64
N ASN A 123 16.69 -51.27 0.82
CA ASN A 123 16.36 -52.63 0.37
C ASN A 123 16.73 -53.69 1.42
N GLN A 124 17.67 -53.38 2.31
CA GLN A 124 18.14 -54.25 3.39
C GLN A 124 17.98 -53.57 4.74
N HIS A 125 17.08 -54.11 5.58
CA HIS A 125 16.75 -53.53 6.88
C HIS A 125 17.63 -54.08 8.00
N TYR A 126 17.87 -53.26 9.03
CA TYR A 126 18.34 -53.74 10.33
C TYR A 126 17.28 -54.64 11.00
N SER A 127 17.71 -55.53 11.91
CA SER A 127 16.74 -56.34 12.65
C SER A 127 15.86 -55.43 13.52
N GLY A 128 14.55 -55.67 13.52
CA GLY A 128 13.56 -54.81 14.16
C GLY A 128 13.14 -53.58 13.36
N SER A 129 13.62 -53.40 12.12
CA SER A 129 13.19 -52.35 11.16
C SER A 129 12.40 -52.97 9.99
N PRO A 130 11.34 -52.32 9.47
CA PRO A 130 10.78 -51.04 9.92
C PRO A 130 9.98 -51.18 11.21
N ILE A 131 9.91 -50.08 11.97
CA ILE A 131 9.12 -49.93 13.19
C ILE A 131 7.86 -49.14 12.85
N ALA A 132 6.71 -49.76 13.11
CA ALA A 132 5.42 -49.08 13.02
C ALA A 132 5.23 -48.15 14.23
N ILE A 133 5.06 -46.86 13.97
CA ILE A 133 4.83 -45.83 14.97
C ILE A 133 3.45 -45.23 14.74
N THR A 134 2.55 -45.40 15.69
CA THR A 134 1.23 -44.78 15.69
C THR A 134 1.30 -43.36 16.22
N LEU A 135 0.86 -42.42 15.41
CA LEU A 135 0.85 -40.99 15.69
C LEU A 135 -0.60 -40.53 15.69
N THR A 136 -1.05 -39.96 16.80
CA THR A 136 -2.42 -39.46 16.97
C THR A 136 -2.39 -37.98 17.28
N ASN A 137 -3.16 -37.18 16.55
CA ASN A 137 -3.35 -35.76 16.81
C ASN A 137 -4.83 -35.49 17.09
N ASN A 138 -5.13 -34.83 18.21
CA ASN A 138 -6.46 -34.34 18.53
C ASN A 138 -6.56 -32.86 18.18
N VAL A 139 -7.14 -32.56 17.01
CA VAL A 139 -7.24 -31.21 16.48
C VAL A 139 -8.52 -30.55 16.96
N THR A 140 -8.42 -29.31 17.44
CA THR A 140 -9.59 -28.47 17.72
C THR A 140 -9.71 -27.37 16.67
N LEU A 141 -10.78 -27.44 15.87
CA LEU A 141 -11.21 -26.35 14.98
C LEU A 141 -12.43 -25.67 15.62
N ASP A 142 -12.19 -24.55 16.31
CA ASP A 142 -13.19 -23.78 17.06
C ASP A 142 -13.77 -22.59 16.28
N HIS A 143 -13.31 -22.37 15.04
CA HIS A 143 -13.74 -21.25 14.22
C HIS A 143 -15.09 -21.51 13.57
N LYS A 144 -16.00 -20.56 13.76
CA LYS A 144 -17.35 -20.60 13.19
C LYS A 144 -17.84 -19.20 12.83
N MET A 145 -18.52 -19.11 11.70
CA MET A 145 -19.27 -17.92 11.30
C MET A 145 -20.77 -18.20 11.25
N ASP A 146 -21.57 -17.23 11.68
CA ASP A 146 -23.02 -17.28 11.63
C ASP A 146 -23.59 -15.92 11.20
N LEU A 147 -24.72 -15.96 10.49
CA LEU A 147 -25.45 -14.75 10.14
C LEU A 147 -26.05 -14.12 11.40
N ALA A 148 -25.64 -12.88 11.70
CA ALA A 148 -26.12 -12.12 12.85
C ALA A 148 -27.34 -11.27 12.49
N ALA A 149 -27.36 -10.68 11.29
CA ALA A 149 -28.47 -9.91 10.75
C ALA A 149 -29.10 -10.63 9.54
N PRO A 150 -30.43 -10.81 9.49
CA PRO A 150 -31.08 -11.60 8.44
C PRO A 150 -30.99 -10.97 7.04
N LYS A 151 -30.68 -9.68 6.96
CA LYS A 151 -30.46 -8.92 5.73
C LYS A 151 -29.72 -7.63 6.02
N ILE A 152 -29.02 -7.11 5.02
CA ILE A 152 -28.51 -5.75 4.98
C ILE A 152 -29.53 -4.90 4.21
N GLU A 153 -29.89 -3.73 4.73
CA GLU A 153 -30.78 -2.79 4.05
C GLU A 153 -30.08 -1.45 3.87
N THR A 154 -30.13 -0.95 2.64
CA THR A 154 -29.58 0.35 2.24
C THR A 154 -30.71 1.16 1.63
N ASN A 155 -30.92 2.39 2.11
CA ASN A 155 -31.88 3.33 1.55
C ASN A 155 -31.10 4.48 0.90
N ALA A 156 -31.50 4.88 -0.30
CA ALA A 156 -30.94 6.02 -1.02
C ALA A 156 -32.04 6.86 -1.70
N ASP A 157 -31.70 8.09 -2.02
CA ASP A 157 -32.48 8.94 -2.92
C ASP A 157 -31.95 8.82 -4.36
N LEU A 158 -32.84 9.01 -5.35
CA LEU A 158 -32.48 9.01 -6.77
C LEU A 158 -31.37 10.03 -7.10
N THR A 159 -31.24 11.07 -6.29
CA THR A 159 -30.21 12.12 -6.43
C THR A 159 -28.88 11.79 -5.76
N ASP A 160 -28.79 10.72 -4.96
CA ASP A 160 -27.51 10.32 -4.37
C ASP A 160 -26.56 9.86 -5.48
N LEU A 161 -25.32 10.37 -5.46
CA LEU A 161 -24.30 10.06 -6.47
C LEU A 161 -23.37 8.93 -6.03
N ASN A 162 -23.29 8.65 -4.72
CA ASN A 162 -22.49 7.57 -4.15
C ASN A 162 -23.25 6.96 -2.98
N VAL A 163 -23.43 5.64 -3.00
CA VAL A 163 -24.07 4.92 -1.90
C VAL A 163 -23.10 3.88 -1.37
N SER A 164 -22.45 4.20 -0.26
CA SER A 164 -21.56 3.29 0.46
C SER A 164 -22.14 2.91 1.81
N GLN A 165 -21.94 1.67 2.24
CA GLN A 165 -22.40 1.19 3.53
C GLN A 165 -21.32 0.34 4.21
N ASN A 166 -20.98 0.72 5.45
CA ASN A 166 -20.20 -0.11 6.35
C ASN A 166 -21.16 -0.89 7.25
N VAL A 167 -21.02 -2.21 7.25
CA VAL A 167 -21.85 -3.12 8.04
C VAL A 167 -20.94 -3.88 9.00
N THR A 168 -21.11 -3.68 10.30
CA THR A 168 -20.19 -4.25 11.32
C THR A 168 -20.81 -5.40 12.12
N ASP A 169 -22.08 -5.70 11.89
CA ASP A 169 -22.92 -6.57 12.70
C ASP A 169 -23.74 -7.58 11.86
N ALA A 170 -23.38 -7.78 10.59
CA ALA A 170 -24.05 -8.76 9.73
C ALA A 170 -23.62 -10.20 10.02
N ILE A 171 -22.37 -10.40 10.46
CA ILE A 171 -21.76 -11.73 10.58
C ILE A 171 -21.07 -11.82 11.94
N ASN A 172 -21.49 -12.78 12.77
CA ASN A 172 -20.76 -13.15 13.97
C ASN A 172 -19.63 -14.10 13.60
N LEU A 173 -18.44 -13.87 14.16
CA LEU A 173 -17.27 -14.72 14.00
C LEU A 173 -16.75 -15.14 15.37
N SER A 174 -16.62 -16.44 15.59
CA SER A 174 -16.12 -17.03 16.83
C SER A 174 -14.94 -17.95 16.55
N GLY A 175 -14.08 -18.13 17.55
CA GLY A 175 -12.85 -18.91 17.45
C GLY A 175 -11.64 -18.18 18.04
N SER A 176 -10.50 -18.85 18.08
CA SER A 176 -9.24 -18.35 18.65
C SER A 176 -8.25 -17.92 17.57
N ASN A 177 -7.57 -16.77 17.74
CA ASN A 177 -6.62 -16.23 16.74
C ASN A 177 -7.26 -15.89 15.37
N LEU A 178 -8.41 -15.21 15.41
CA LEU A 178 -9.18 -14.84 14.22
C LEU A 178 -8.36 -14.11 13.13
N HIS A 179 -7.31 -13.36 13.50
CA HIS A 179 -6.46 -12.60 12.58
C HIS A 179 -5.68 -13.46 11.55
N ASN A 180 -5.59 -14.77 11.77
CA ASN A 180 -4.93 -15.69 10.84
C ASN A 180 -5.88 -16.24 9.75
N LEU A 181 -7.16 -15.86 9.78
CA LEU A 181 -8.14 -16.27 8.78
C LEU A 181 -8.05 -15.40 7.53
N TYR A 182 -8.33 -16.01 6.38
CA TYR A 182 -8.46 -15.36 5.10
C TYR A 182 -9.94 -15.07 4.80
N LEU A 183 -10.23 -13.86 4.32
CA LEU A 183 -11.58 -13.41 4.03
C LEU A 183 -11.68 -12.99 2.57
N GLU A 184 -12.76 -13.42 1.92
CA GLU A 184 -13.12 -12.98 0.58
C GLU A 184 -14.62 -12.74 0.56
N ALA A 185 -15.06 -11.64 -0.08
CA ALA A 185 -16.46 -11.39 -0.31
C ALA A 185 -16.70 -11.12 -1.78
N SER A 186 -17.79 -11.66 -2.30
CA SER A 186 -18.19 -11.47 -3.70
C SER A 186 -19.68 -11.19 -3.78
N ALA A 187 -20.07 -10.41 -4.79
CA ALA A 187 -21.45 -10.06 -5.03
C ALA A 187 -21.81 -10.41 -6.47
N ASN A 188 -22.79 -11.30 -6.65
CA ASN A 188 -23.21 -11.78 -7.97
C ASN A 188 -24.37 -10.95 -8.54
N ASN A 189 -24.28 -9.62 -8.49
CA ASN A 189 -25.36 -8.74 -8.91
C ASN A 189 -24.87 -7.41 -9.50
N ARG A 190 -25.79 -6.65 -10.08
CA ARG A 190 -25.47 -5.42 -10.83
C ARG A 190 -25.46 -4.13 -10.01
N PHE A 191 -25.89 -4.16 -8.74
CA PHE A 191 -25.99 -2.95 -7.93
C PHE A 191 -25.05 -2.94 -6.72
N VAL A 192 -24.36 -4.02 -6.40
CA VAL A 192 -23.22 -4.00 -5.46
C VAL A 192 -21.96 -3.98 -6.31
N THR A 193 -21.31 -2.82 -6.40
CA THR A 193 -20.18 -2.58 -7.29
C THR A 193 -18.85 -2.99 -6.65
N SER A 194 -18.76 -2.94 -5.32
CA SER A 194 -17.62 -3.49 -4.57
C SER A 194 -18.04 -3.94 -3.18
N VAL A 195 -17.41 -5.00 -2.66
CA VAL A 195 -17.53 -5.44 -1.27
C VAL A 195 -16.16 -5.89 -0.76
N THR A 196 -15.76 -5.39 0.40
CA THR A 196 -14.50 -5.75 1.05
C THR A 196 -14.78 -6.21 2.49
N PRO A 197 -14.47 -7.47 2.84
CA PRO A 197 -14.64 -7.96 4.20
C PRO A 197 -13.40 -7.66 5.07
N PHE A 198 -13.60 -7.47 6.37
CA PHE A 198 -12.53 -7.39 7.34
C PHE A 198 -12.99 -7.88 8.72
N ILE A 199 -12.06 -8.36 9.54
CA ILE A 199 -12.38 -8.80 10.90
C ILE A 199 -12.44 -7.58 11.82
N SER A 200 -13.54 -7.45 12.55
CA SER A 200 -13.72 -6.45 13.61
C SER A 200 -14.06 -7.14 14.92
N HIS A 201 -13.07 -7.28 15.80
CA HIS A 201 -13.16 -7.96 17.10
C HIS A 201 -13.68 -9.41 17.01
N SER A 202 -15.00 -9.60 17.06
CA SER A 202 -15.70 -10.89 17.00
C SER A 202 -16.71 -10.97 15.86
N ASN A 203 -16.62 -10.08 14.87
CA ASN A 203 -17.51 -10.02 13.72
C ASN A 203 -16.70 -9.93 12.43
N VAL A 204 -17.33 -10.30 11.31
CA VAL A 204 -16.85 -9.89 9.98
C VAL A 204 -17.65 -8.66 9.56
N ALA A 205 -16.95 -7.56 9.35
CA ALA A 205 -17.50 -6.33 8.83
C ALA A 205 -17.34 -6.27 7.31
N LEU A 206 -18.29 -5.61 6.64
CA LEU A 206 -18.31 -5.43 5.19
C LEU A 206 -18.31 -3.93 4.87
N SER A 207 -17.35 -3.50 4.08
CA SER A 207 -17.39 -2.21 3.40
C SER A 207 -17.93 -2.42 2.00
N MET A 208 -19.09 -1.84 1.71
CA MET A 208 -19.79 -2.05 0.44
C MET A 208 -20.02 -0.74 -0.29
N THR A 209 -19.91 -0.78 -1.62
CA THR A 209 -20.34 0.30 -2.51
C THR A 209 -21.46 -0.24 -3.39
N LEU A 210 -22.52 0.54 -3.50
CA LEU A 210 -23.67 0.25 -4.35
C LEU A 210 -23.65 1.16 -5.58
N GLU A 211 -24.22 0.66 -6.66
CA GLU A 211 -24.37 1.38 -7.92
C GLU A 211 -25.23 2.63 -7.74
N THR A 212 -24.89 3.65 -8.52
CA THR A 212 -25.52 4.96 -8.45
C THR A 212 -27.03 4.85 -8.62
N PRO A 213 -27.85 5.40 -7.69
CA PRO A 213 -29.30 5.34 -7.78
C PRO A 213 -29.89 5.80 -9.11
N ALA A 214 -29.32 6.81 -9.75
CA ALA A 214 -29.75 7.28 -11.07
C ALA A 214 -29.54 6.23 -12.19
N VAL A 215 -28.55 5.34 -12.05
CA VAL A 215 -28.24 4.25 -12.98
C VAL A 215 -29.16 3.04 -12.72
N VAL A 216 -29.40 2.72 -11.44
CA VAL A 216 -30.25 1.59 -11.04
C VAL A 216 -31.75 1.90 -11.23
N GLY A 217 -32.17 3.15 -10.96
CA GLY A 217 -33.54 3.64 -11.02
C GLY A 217 -34.31 3.52 -9.70
N VAL A 218 -35.43 4.25 -9.57
CA VAL A 218 -36.31 4.22 -8.39
C VAL A 218 -36.93 2.83 -8.23
N GLY A 219 -36.87 2.26 -7.02
CA GLY A 219 -37.41 0.92 -6.77
C GLY A 219 -36.78 0.24 -5.56
N SER A 220 -37.09 -1.05 -5.41
CA SER A 220 -36.46 -1.92 -4.41
C SER A 220 -35.77 -3.08 -5.12
N PHE A 221 -34.49 -3.24 -4.86
CA PHE A 221 -33.61 -4.20 -5.51
C PHE A 221 -33.02 -5.12 -4.45
N SER A 222 -32.90 -6.41 -4.77
CA SER A 222 -32.37 -7.41 -3.85
C SER A 222 -31.25 -8.21 -4.49
N ALA A 223 -30.26 -8.54 -3.68
CA ALA A 223 -29.12 -9.36 -4.07
C ALA A 223 -28.61 -10.18 -2.89
N THR A 224 -27.58 -10.98 -3.16
CA THR A 224 -26.86 -11.77 -2.17
C THR A 224 -25.38 -11.47 -2.29
N ILE A 225 -24.71 -11.32 -1.15
CA ILE A 225 -23.26 -11.28 -1.02
C ILE A 225 -22.82 -12.60 -0.42
N ASP A 226 -21.85 -13.25 -1.04
CA ASP A 226 -21.22 -14.48 -0.53
C ASP A 226 -19.92 -14.09 0.16
N VAL A 227 -19.81 -14.42 1.45
CA VAL A 227 -18.63 -14.18 2.26
C VAL A 227 -17.98 -15.52 2.60
N ASN A 228 -16.75 -15.69 2.15
CA ASN A 228 -15.89 -16.81 2.46
C ASN A 228 -14.94 -16.45 3.59
N VAL A 229 -14.89 -17.29 4.61
CA VAL A 229 -13.84 -17.25 5.64
C VAL A 229 -13.15 -18.61 5.67
N CYS A 230 -11.83 -18.59 5.54
CA CYS A 230 -11.03 -19.78 5.30
C CYS A 230 -9.72 -19.79 6.10
N TYR A 231 -9.19 -20.99 6.33
CA TYR A 231 -7.88 -21.17 6.96
C TYR A 231 -6.71 -20.91 5.99
N ASP A 232 -6.94 -21.06 4.68
CA ASP A 232 -5.96 -20.82 3.62
C ASP A 232 -6.43 -19.76 2.61
N SER A 233 -5.47 -19.11 1.93
CA SER A 233 -5.72 -18.02 0.99
C SER A 233 -6.49 -18.45 -0.27
N ASN A 234 -6.43 -19.72 -0.64
CA ASN A 234 -7.17 -20.28 -1.78
C ASN A 234 -8.53 -20.86 -1.36
N CYS A 235 -8.87 -20.74 -0.08
CA CYS A 235 -10.14 -21.17 0.48
C CYS A 235 -10.49 -22.65 0.27
N ASN A 236 -9.49 -23.53 0.24
CA ASN A 236 -9.70 -24.98 0.18
C ASN A 236 -10.21 -25.55 1.51
N TYR A 237 -9.95 -24.86 2.62
CA TYR A 237 -10.33 -25.23 3.96
C TYR A 237 -11.22 -24.14 4.60
N PRO A 238 -12.53 -24.13 4.29
CA PRO A 238 -13.47 -23.20 4.90
C PRO A 238 -13.71 -23.50 6.39
N ILE A 239 -13.95 -22.44 7.16
CA ILE A 239 -14.41 -22.59 8.54
C ILE A 239 -15.87 -23.06 8.59
N ASP A 240 -16.34 -23.49 9.77
CA ASP A 240 -17.75 -23.87 9.92
C ASP A 240 -18.66 -22.65 9.65
N GLY A 241 -19.68 -22.85 8.81
CA GLY A 241 -20.57 -21.79 8.33
C GLY A 241 -20.13 -21.00 7.09
N SER A 242 -18.94 -21.28 6.53
CA SER A 242 -18.43 -20.67 5.28
C SER A 242 -18.68 -21.59 4.06
N PRO A 243 -19.05 -21.07 2.87
CA PRO A 243 -19.44 -19.69 2.59
C PRO A 243 -20.77 -19.30 3.23
N LEU A 244 -20.88 -18.03 3.63
CA LEU A 244 -22.11 -17.45 4.16
C LEU A 244 -22.74 -16.47 3.17
N ALA A 245 -23.98 -16.76 2.77
CA ALA A 245 -24.78 -15.92 1.89
C ALA A 245 -25.60 -14.90 2.68
N ILE A 246 -25.45 -13.61 2.36
CA ILE A 246 -26.08 -12.49 3.07
C ILE A 246 -27.01 -11.74 2.12
N PRO A 247 -28.33 -11.71 2.41
CA PRO A 247 -29.27 -10.93 1.62
C PRO A 247 -29.01 -9.42 1.77
N VAL A 248 -29.01 -8.70 0.65
CA VAL A 248 -28.89 -7.23 0.60
C VAL A 248 -30.09 -6.65 -0.13
N ASN A 249 -30.72 -5.65 0.47
CA ASN A 249 -31.79 -4.86 -0.12
C ASN A 249 -31.33 -3.42 -0.33
N TYR A 250 -31.54 -2.92 -1.53
CA TYR A 250 -31.27 -1.54 -1.92
C TYR A 250 -32.57 -0.86 -2.33
N ILE A 251 -33.00 0.14 -1.55
CA ILE A 251 -34.26 0.85 -1.75
C ILE A 251 -33.93 2.27 -2.19
N ILE A 252 -34.31 2.60 -3.43
CA ILE A 252 -34.13 3.93 -4.02
C ILE A 252 -35.47 4.63 -4.05
N SER A 253 -35.55 5.74 -3.32
CA SER A 253 -36.72 6.62 -3.28
C SER A 253 -36.48 7.88 -4.13
N ASN A 254 -37.56 8.57 -4.49
CA ASN A 254 -37.47 9.87 -5.18
C ASN A 254 -38.13 10.91 -4.29
N THR A 255 -37.35 11.48 -3.38
CA THR A 255 -37.77 12.58 -2.52
C THR A 255 -37.34 13.90 -3.13
N LEU A 256 -37.86 14.22 -4.32
CA LEU A 256 -37.85 15.61 -4.79
C LEU A 256 -38.48 16.48 -3.70
N PRO A 257 -37.77 17.49 -3.17
CA PRO A 257 -38.42 18.51 -2.36
C PRO A 257 -39.50 19.14 -3.22
N ASN A 258 -40.72 19.16 -2.71
CA ASN A 258 -41.82 19.93 -3.28
C ASN A 258 -41.29 21.35 -3.60
N PRO A 259 -41.27 21.81 -4.86
CA PRO A 259 -40.74 23.12 -5.18
C PRO A 259 -41.68 24.14 -4.55
N ASN A 260 -41.23 24.74 -3.45
CA ASN A 260 -41.83 25.95 -2.96
C ASN A 260 -41.62 27.01 -4.07
N PRO A 261 -42.67 27.59 -4.65
CA PRO A 261 -42.51 28.59 -5.71
C PRO A 261 -42.08 29.89 -5.04
N GLY A 262 -40.80 30.05 -4.73
CA GLY A 262 -40.35 31.18 -3.92
C GLY A 262 -38.91 31.24 -3.46
N ASP A 263 -37.94 30.63 -4.13
CA ASP A 263 -36.54 31.07 -4.08
C ASP A 263 -35.80 30.67 -5.37
N GLY A 264 -34.71 31.38 -5.64
CA GLY A 264 -34.11 31.47 -6.96
C GLY A 264 -33.56 30.15 -7.50
N SER A 265 -33.52 30.08 -8.84
CA SER A 265 -32.71 29.12 -9.59
C SER A 265 -31.36 28.88 -8.90
N PRO A 266 -30.87 27.62 -8.80
CA PRO A 266 -29.48 27.37 -8.45
C PRO A 266 -28.62 28.20 -9.40
N THR A 267 -27.88 29.17 -8.85
CA THR A 267 -26.90 29.92 -9.62
C THR A 267 -25.82 28.93 -10.02
N THR A 268 -25.55 28.81 -11.31
CA THR A 268 -24.31 28.22 -11.81
C THR A 268 -23.16 28.80 -10.97
N PRO A 269 -22.33 27.98 -10.32
CA PRO A 269 -21.18 28.50 -9.59
C PRO A 269 -20.33 29.39 -10.49
N ASN A 270 -20.03 30.60 -10.03
CA ASN A 270 -19.36 31.63 -10.82
C ASN A 270 -17.85 31.38 -10.83
N ILE A 271 -17.37 30.53 -11.73
CA ILE A 271 -15.94 30.48 -12.04
C ILE A 271 -15.58 31.63 -13.00
N SER A 272 -14.50 32.33 -12.71
CA SER A 272 -14.02 33.45 -13.54
C SER A 272 -12.52 33.38 -13.77
N ALA A 273 -12.10 33.68 -15.00
CA ALA A 273 -10.69 33.93 -15.29
C ALA A 273 -10.29 35.23 -14.62
N ILE A 274 -9.17 35.22 -13.89
CA ILE A 274 -8.58 36.43 -13.36
C ILE A 274 -7.82 37.10 -14.50
N ASP A 275 -8.20 38.34 -14.82
CA ASP A 275 -7.45 39.16 -15.76
C ASP A 275 -6.25 39.77 -15.04
N PHE A 276 -5.04 39.35 -15.42
CA PHE A 276 -3.81 39.88 -14.86
C PHE A 276 -3.26 40.99 -15.76
N ASP A 277 -2.87 42.10 -15.15
CA ASP A 277 -2.15 43.16 -15.86
C ASP A 277 -0.88 42.57 -16.49
N ASN A 278 -0.80 42.64 -17.82
CA ASN A 278 0.28 42.05 -18.63
C ASN A 278 0.41 40.52 -18.50
N ALA A 279 -0.73 39.80 -18.45
CA ALA A 279 -0.75 38.34 -18.46
C ALA A 279 0.18 37.76 -19.55
N PRO A 280 1.26 37.03 -19.16
CA PRO A 280 2.23 36.50 -20.10
C PRO A 280 1.66 35.31 -20.87
N VAL A 281 2.16 35.09 -22.09
CA VAL A 281 1.78 33.93 -22.91
C VAL A 281 2.86 32.88 -22.75
N HIS A 282 2.54 31.79 -22.04
CA HIS A 282 3.45 30.68 -21.80
C HIS A 282 2.69 29.37 -21.52
N ASN A 283 3.41 28.25 -21.49
CA ASN A 283 2.90 26.96 -21.00
C ASN A 283 3.15 26.76 -19.49
N THR A 284 2.57 25.71 -18.94
CA THR A 284 2.79 25.28 -17.55
C THR A 284 3.62 24.01 -17.55
N VAL A 285 4.83 24.05 -16.97
CA VAL A 285 5.64 22.85 -16.68
C VAL A 285 5.31 22.32 -15.30
N ASP A 286 5.35 23.20 -14.29
CA ASP A 286 4.99 22.91 -12.91
C ASP A 286 4.51 24.20 -12.22
N ALA A 287 3.78 24.07 -11.11
CA ALA A 287 3.26 25.20 -10.37
C ALA A 287 3.20 24.94 -8.86
N THR A 288 3.34 26.01 -8.08
CA THR A 288 3.17 25.97 -6.63
C THR A 288 2.44 27.21 -6.14
N TYR A 289 1.81 27.12 -4.97
CA TYR A 289 1.09 28.21 -4.33
C TYR A 289 1.74 28.56 -2.99
N SER A 290 1.88 29.86 -2.74
CA SER A 290 2.34 30.37 -1.46
C SER A 290 1.20 31.00 -0.66
N ASP A 291 0.84 30.40 0.47
CA ASP A 291 -0.20 30.88 1.38
C ASP A 291 0.11 32.28 1.91
N ALA A 292 1.33 32.46 2.42
CA ALA A 292 1.74 33.69 3.10
C ALA A 292 1.83 34.87 2.13
N LEU A 293 2.15 34.60 0.86
CA LEU A 293 2.26 35.63 -0.17
C LEU A 293 0.95 35.80 -0.96
N ASN A 294 0.06 34.80 -0.93
CA ASN A 294 -1.11 34.68 -1.80
C ASN A 294 -0.73 34.82 -3.29
N VAL A 295 0.27 34.04 -3.70
CA VAL A 295 0.88 34.05 -5.04
C VAL A 295 0.92 32.64 -5.60
N ILE A 296 0.55 32.49 -6.86
CA ILE A 296 0.79 31.28 -7.64
C ILE A 296 2.07 31.49 -8.45
N ALA A 297 3.05 30.60 -8.30
CA ALA A 297 4.25 30.58 -9.11
C ALA A 297 4.16 29.44 -10.13
N VAL A 298 4.37 29.77 -11.41
CA VAL A 298 4.35 28.82 -12.53
C VAL A 298 5.70 28.84 -13.22
N VAL A 299 6.30 27.67 -13.42
CA VAL A 299 7.51 27.55 -14.26
C VAL A 299 7.14 27.06 -15.65
N SER A 300 7.91 27.52 -16.63
CA SER A 300 7.64 27.33 -18.05
C SER A 300 8.94 27.20 -18.83
N ASP A 301 8.90 26.40 -19.90
CA ASP A 301 9.97 26.24 -20.88
C ASP A 301 9.60 26.83 -22.27
N SER A 302 8.36 27.31 -22.45
CA SER A 302 7.84 27.83 -23.70
C SER A 302 6.97 29.07 -23.50
N PRO A 303 7.25 30.19 -24.18
CA PRO A 303 8.22 30.35 -25.28
C PRO A 303 9.68 30.47 -24.83
N LYS A 304 9.93 30.54 -23.52
CA LYS A 304 11.26 30.62 -22.92
C LYS A 304 11.24 30.06 -21.51
N ASN A 305 12.43 29.77 -21.00
CA ASN A 305 12.63 29.35 -19.61
C ASN A 305 12.37 30.53 -18.68
N ALA A 306 11.29 30.46 -17.90
CA ALA A 306 10.92 31.52 -16.96
C ALA A 306 10.09 30.98 -15.80
N ILE A 307 10.06 31.76 -14.72
CA ILE A 307 9.09 31.64 -13.64
C ILE A 307 8.17 32.86 -13.68
N TYR A 308 6.87 32.60 -13.56
CA TYR A 308 5.81 33.60 -13.57
C TYR A 308 5.11 33.60 -12.22
N PHE A 309 5.08 34.75 -11.55
CA PHE A 309 4.39 34.96 -10.30
C PHE A 309 3.08 35.70 -10.54
N TYR A 310 1.97 35.02 -10.29
CA TYR A 310 0.62 35.57 -10.33
C TYR A 310 0.18 35.97 -8.93
N SER A 311 0.23 37.26 -8.63
CA SER A 311 -0.19 37.79 -7.34
C SER A 311 -1.70 37.95 -7.29
N LEU A 312 -2.35 37.20 -6.40
CA LEU A 312 -3.81 37.25 -6.23
C LEU A 312 -4.28 38.46 -5.41
N ASN A 313 -3.33 39.21 -4.82
CA ASN A 313 -3.61 40.41 -4.02
C ASN A 313 -3.84 41.66 -4.88
N ASP A 314 -3.06 41.81 -5.96
CA ASP A 314 -3.07 43.00 -6.82
C ASP A 314 -3.31 42.69 -8.29
N THR A 315 -3.60 41.42 -8.62
CA THR A 315 -3.89 40.93 -9.98
C THR A 315 -2.79 41.29 -10.99
N LYS A 316 -1.53 41.25 -10.55
CA LYS A 316 -0.36 41.43 -11.42
C LYS A 316 0.42 40.15 -11.64
N ALA A 317 0.93 40.00 -12.85
CA ALA A 317 1.86 38.95 -13.20
C ALA A 317 3.29 39.52 -13.29
N TYR A 318 4.25 38.78 -12.74
CA TYR A 318 5.66 39.13 -12.77
C TYR A 318 6.46 37.98 -13.37
N GLU A 319 7.36 38.29 -14.30
CA GLU A 319 8.18 37.32 -14.99
C GLU A 319 9.63 37.48 -14.54
N ILE A 320 10.29 36.36 -14.25
CA ILE A 320 11.73 36.29 -14.02
C ILE A 320 12.29 35.21 -14.94
N GLU A 321 13.25 35.58 -15.78
CA GLU A 321 13.89 34.66 -16.72
C GLU A 321 14.76 33.64 -15.97
N LEU A 322 14.67 32.37 -16.38
CA LEU A 322 15.47 31.27 -15.83
C LEU A 322 16.58 30.90 -16.82
N TYR A 323 17.76 30.61 -16.28
CA TYR A 323 18.92 30.30 -17.12
C TYR A 323 18.82 28.94 -17.84
N ARG A 324 18.06 28.00 -17.28
CA ARG A 324 17.87 26.63 -17.79
C ARG A 324 16.39 26.25 -17.80
N SER A 325 16.07 25.22 -18.59
CA SER A 325 14.73 24.65 -18.61
C SER A 325 14.34 24.22 -17.19
N PRO A 326 13.20 24.67 -16.66
CA PRO A 326 12.72 24.20 -15.37
C PRO A 326 12.20 22.76 -15.49
N SER A 327 12.34 21.97 -14.42
CA SER A 327 11.75 20.63 -14.30
C SER A 327 10.72 20.51 -13.19
N ALA A 328 10.90 21.22 -12.08
CA ALA A 328 10.00 21.24 -10.93
C ALA A 328 10.11 22.57 -10.16
N ILE A 329 9.09 22.91 -9.37
CA ILE A 329 9.09 24.06 -8.46
C ILE A 329 8.49 23.70 -7.09
N THR A 330 9.11 24.23 -6.03
CA THR A 330 8.57 24.16 -4.67
C THR A 330 8.70 25.50 -3.94
N VAL A 331 7.98 25.67 -2.84
CA VAL A 331 8.05 26.85 -1.97
C VAL A 331 7.99 26.46 -0.50
N ASP A 332 8.75 27.16 0.34
CA ASP A 332 8.61 27.05 1.79
C ASP A 332 7.36 27.82 2.27
N ASN A 333 6.30 27.07 2.56
CA ASN A 333 5.06 27.60 3.14
C ASN A 333 5.00 27.59 4.67
N LYS A 334 6.04 27.11 5.38
CA LYS A 334 5.94 26.81 6.82
C LYS A 334 6.95 27.54 7.68
N ASN A 335 8.22 27.58 7.26
CA ASN A 335 9.27 28.27 8.01
C ASN A 335 9.30 29.77 7.72
N GLY A 336 8.36 30.26 6.89
CA GLY A 336 8.12 31.68 6.66
C GLY A 336 9.19 32.36 5.81
N THR A 337 10.10 31.58 5.20
CA THR A 337 11.07 32.14 4.26
C THR A 337 10.40 32.51 2.94
N ASN A 338 9.29 31.83 2.58
CA ASN A 338 8.59 31.95 1.30
C ASN A 338 9.55 31.89 0.11
N ARG A 339 10.60 31.08 0.25
CA ARG A 339 11.63 30.91 -0.76
C ARG A 339 11.13 29.92 -1.79
N PHE A 340 11.07 30.35 -3.04
CA PHE A 340 10.78 29.47 -4.16
C PHE A 340 12.09 28.83 -4.63
N VAL A 341 12.02 27.55 -5.00
CA VAL A 341 13.16 26.80 -5.54
C VAL A 341 12.71 26.11 -6.81
N VAL A 342 13.46 26.32 -7.89
CA VAL A 342 13.22 25.73 -9.20
C VAL A 342 14.33 24.74 -9.51
N GLY A 343 13.95 23.51 -9.88
CA GLY A 343 14.85 22.47 -10.33
C GLY A 343 15.16 22.58 -11.82
N HIS A 344 16.37 22.19 -12.19
CA HIS A 344 16.86 22.12 -13.56
C HIS A 344 17.82 20.93 -13.74
N ASP A 345 18.28 20.74 -14.97
CA ASP A 345 19.43 19.89 -15.27
C ASP A 345 20.71 20.44 -14.59
N ALA A 346 21.22 19.69 -13.60
CA ALA A 346 22.40 19.95 -12.79
C ALA A 346 22.44 21.33 -12.09
N MET A 347 21.28 21.92 -11.81
CA MET A 347 21.20 23.20 -11.10
C MET A 347 19.86 23.38 -10.37
N ILE A 348 19.88 24.07 -9.23
CA ILE A 348 18.68 24.75 -8.69
C ILE A 348 18.79 26.26 -8.83
N THR A 349 17.65 26.93 -9.04
CA THR A 349 17.51 28.38 -8.92
C THR A 349 16.65 28.68 -7.69
N THR A 350 17.17 29.47 -6.77
CA THR A 350 16.44 29.94 -5.58
C THR A 350 15.99 31.38 -5.77
N LEU A 351 14.76 31.69 -5.35
CA LEU A 351 14.16 33.00 -5.43
C LEU A 351 13.67 33.43 -4.04
N ALA A 352 14.35 34.40 -3.44
CA ALA A 352 13.86 35.09 -2.24
C ALA A 352 12.86 36.17 -2.69
N TYR A 353 11.60 35.76 -2.87
CA TYR A 353 10.57 36.58 -3.48
C TYR A 353 10.32 37.87 -2.69
N ASN A 354 10.41 39.01 -3.38
CA ASN A 354 10.16 40.31 -2.76
C ASN A 354 8.72 40.77 -3.08
N ALA A 355 7.78 40.48 -2.19
CA ALA A 355 6.36 40.83 -2.41
C ALA A 355 6.10 42.33 -2.61
N SER A 356 6.96 43.20 -2.07
CA SER A 356 6.81 44.66 -2.22
C SER A 356 7.40 45.19 -3.54
N SER A 357 8.37 44.48 -4.11
CA SER A 357 8.94 44.77 -5.42
C SER A 357 9.35 43.47 -6.11
N PRO A 358 8.38 42.73 -6.72
CA PRO A 358 8.65 41.39 -7.24
C PRO A 358 9.73 41.33 -8.32
N GLN A 359 9.93 42.43 -9.05
CA GLN A 359 11.01 42.60 -10.04
C GLN A 359 12.41 42.65 -9.40
N ASP A 360 12.52 43.03 -8.13
CA ASP A 360 13.77 43.05 -7.35
C ASP A 360 13.98 41.76 -6.55
N THR A 361 13.26 40.69 -6.89
CA THR A 361 13.45 39.36 -6.29
C THR A 361 14.89 38.91 -6.44
N GLN A 362 15.51 38.46 -5.35
CA GLN A 362 16.88 37.98 -5.38
C GLN A 362 16.92 36.55 -5.92
N VAL A 363 17.74 36.34 -6.95
CA VAL A 363 17.90 35.05 -7.63
C VAL A 363 19.31 34.53 -7.40
N THR A 364 19.44 33.29 -6.94
CA THR A 364 20.74 32.62 -6.75
C THR A 364 20.71 31.22 -7.35
N ASN A 365 21.73 30.88 -8.12
CA ASN A 365 21.89 29.56 -8.73
C ASN A 365 22.90 28.72 -7.92
N ILE A 366 22.56 27.45 -7.68
CA ILE A 366 23.44 26.47 -7.04
C ILE A 366 23.55 25.26 -7.96
N TYR A 367 24.78 24.89 -8.31
CA TYR A 367 25.04 23.72 -9.16
C TYR A 367 25.07 22.46 -8.31
N ASN A 368 24.48 21.39 -8.82
CA ASN A 368 24.44 20.07 -8.18
C ASN A 368 24.92 18.99 -9.16
N SER A 369 24.92 17.72 -8.76
CA SER A 369 25.59 16.65 -9.52
C SER A 369 24.66 15.82 -10.42
N HIS A 370 23.35 16.10 -10.44
CA HIS A 370 22.39 15.36 -11.27
C HIS A 370 21.31 16.24 -11.90
N ASP A 371 20.65 15.71 -12.93
CA ASP A 371 19.50 16.35 -13.56
C ASP A 371 18.26 16.12 -12.71
N ILE A 372 17.66 17.20 -12.19
CA ILE A 372 16.62 17.12 -11.17
C ILE A 372 15.30 16.69 -11.82
N PHE A 373 14.71 15.61 -11.30
CA PHE A 373 13.33 15.22 -11.59
C PHE A 373 12.35 15.98 -10.71
N ASP A 374 12.55 15.90 -9.40
CA ASP A 374 11.69 16.51 -8.40
C ASP A 374 12.51 17.00 -7.20
N LEU A 375 11.95 17.95 -6.46
CA LEU A 375 12.58 18.53 -5.28
C LEU A 375 11.59 19.03 -4.23
N THR A 376 12.05 19.09 -2.99
CA THR A 376 11.29 19.70 -1.90
C THR A 376 12.19 20.54 -0.98
N THR A 377 11.61 21.42 -0.16
CA THR A 377 12.36 22.35 0.70
C THR A 377 11.67 22.65 2.01
N ASP A 378 12.46 22.90 3.05
CA ASP A 378 12.03 23.51 4.31
C ASP A 378 12.38 25.02 4.36
N GLY A 379 12.86 25.61 3.25
CA GLY A 379 13.32 27.00 3.16
C GLY A 379 14.80 27.22 3.48
N ASN A 380 15.44 26.29 4.20
CA ASN A 380 16.87 26.32 4.54
C ASN A 380 17.67 25.26 3.79
N HIS A 381 17.06 24.11 3.51
CA HIS A 381 17.61 22.99 2.77
C HIS A 381 16.72 22.64 1.58
N VAL A 382 17.33 22.06 0.56
CA VAL A 382 16.62 21.46 -0.58
C VAL A 382 17.06 20.01 -0.69
N TRP A 383 16.09 19.14 -0.90
CA TRP A 383 16.30 17.73 -1.21
C TRP A 383 15.86 17.49 -2.65
N THR A 384 16.70 16.81 -3.43
CA THR A 384 16.41 16.58 -4.85
C THR A 384 16.72 15.13 -5.23
N LEU A 385 15.92 14.60 -6.15
CA LEU A 385 16.14 13.29 -6.77
C LEU A 385 16.31 13.41 -8.29
N PRO A 386 17.11 12.52 -8.89
CA PRO A 386 17.45 12.61 -10.30
C PRO A 386 16.36 12.04 -11.22
N LYS A 387 16.41 12.48 -12.48
CA LYS A 387 15.59 12.01 -13.60
C LYS A 387 16.03 10.66 -14.16
N THR A 388 17.28 10.29 -13.94
CA THR A 388 17.89 9.07 -14.51
C THR A 388 18.75 8.34 -13.48
N ASP A 389 19.00 7.05 -13.73
CA ASP A 389 19.83 6.10 -12.97
C ASP A 389 19.07 5.30 -11.89
N GLN A 390 19.64 4.19 -11.43
CA GLN A 390 19.02 3.32 -10.44
C GLN A 390 19.82 3.30 -9.15
N TRP A 391 19.12 3.22 -8.01
CA TRP A 391 19.75 3.24 -6.69
C TRP A 391 20.53 4.54 -6.47
N VAL A 392 19.82 5.63 -6.67
CA VAL A 392 20.36 6.99 -6.71
C VAL A 392 20.49 7.60 -5.32
N ASP A 393 21.39 8.58 -5.23
CA ASP A 393 21.62 9.31 -3.99
C ASP A 393 20.60 10.44 -3.83
N LEU A 394 20.20 10.69 -2.58
CA LEU A 394 19.51 11.93 -2.22
C LEU A 394 20.52 13.08 -2.19
N GLN A 395 20.31 14.14 -2.97
CA GLN A 395 21.12 15.35 -2.84
C GLN A 395 20.49 16.31 -1.84
N VAL A 396 21.26 16.67 -0.82
CA VAL A 396 20.95 17.67 0.20
C VAL A 396 21.73 18.94 -0.11
N ILE A 397 21.03 20.06 -0.23
CA ILE A 397 21.61 21.36 -0.55
C ILE A 397 21.30 22.33 0.60
N ASP A 398 22.34 22.86 1.25
CA ASP A 398 22.21 23.93 2.24
C ASP A 398 22.13 25.28 1.51
N LEU A 399 21.00 25.98 1.66
CA LEU A 399 20.73 27.23 0.94
C LEU A 399 21.44 28.46 1.53
N ALA A 400 21.97 28.37 2.75
CA ALA A 400 22.74 29.46 3.35
C ALA A 400 24.18 29.49 2.84
N THR A 401 24.76 28.31 2.62
CA THR A 401 26.16 28.13 2.23
C THR A 401 26.34 27.77 0.75
N GLY A 402 25.29 27.26 0.10
CA GLY A 402 25.36 26.67 -1.24
C GLY A 402 26.06 25.30 -1.26
N SER A 403 26.27 24.67 -0.10
CA SER A 403 26.92 23.35 -0.02
C SER A 403 25.98 22.27 -0.54
N VAL A 404 26.51 21.36 -1.36
CA VAL A 404 25.79 20.21 -1.91
C VAL A 404 26.45 18.93 -1.42
N VAL A 405 25.65 18.03 -0.84
CA VAL A 405 26.10 16.72 -0.35
C VAL A 405 25.17 15.64 -0.88
N SER A 406 25.74 14.55 -1.39
CA SER A 406 25.00 13.35 -1.74
C SER A 406 24.96 12.39 -0.56
N ARG A 407 23.77 11.84 -0.27
CA ARG A 407 23.55 10.80 0.72
C ARG A 407 23.32 9.48 -0.01
N SER A 408 24.31 8.60 0.10
CA SER A 408 24.26 7.24 -0.44
C SER A 408 23.51 6.29 0.49
N ASP A 409 23.18 5.11 -0.02
CA ASP A 409 22.53 3.98 0.70
C ASP A 409 21.01 4.07 0.87
N TRP A 410 20.37 5.10 0.30
CA TRP A 410 18.94 5.37 0.45
C TRP A 410 18.06 4.62 -0.55
N ARG A 411 18.68 3.96 -1.53
CA ARG A 411 18.05 3.05 -2.49
C ARG A 411 16.86 3.65 -3.27
N TYR A 412 16.83 4.98 -3.46
CA TYR A 412 15.84 5.58 -4.34
C TYR A 412 16.03 5.13 -5.77
N TYR A 413 14.92 5.11 -6.52
CA TYR A 413 14.96 4.90 -7.96
C TYR A 413 14.95 6.27 -8.67
N GLU A 414 15.34 6.31 -9.95
CA GLU A 414 15.09 7.51 -10.76
C GLU A 414 13.60 7.87 -10.76
N LYS A 415 13.32 9.16 -10.88
CA LYS A 415 11.95 9.69 -10.98
C LYS A 415 11.07 9.43 -9.74
N THR A 416 11.65 9.09 -8.61
CA THR A 416 10.93 9.13 -7.33
C THR A 416 10.54 10.59 -7.03
N LEU A 417 9.26 10.81 -6.70
CA LEU A 417 8.74 12.11 -6.29
C LEU A 417 9.08 12.40 -4.83
N LEU A 418 9.18 13.68 -4.47
CA LEU A 418 9.47 14.16 -3.12
C LEU A 418 8.52 15.27 -2.69
N LYS A 419 7.86 15.09 -1.54
CA LYS A 419 7.05 16.15 -0.94
C LYS A 419 7.29 16.26 0.56
N ILE A 420 7.66 17.45 1.02
CA ILE A 420 7.76 17.77 2.44
C ILE A 420 6.37 17.72 3.09
N SER A 421 6.29 17.17 4.30
CA SER A 421 5.06 17.16 5.07
C SER A 421 4.68 18.60 5.49
N PRO A 422 3.39 18.91 5.65
CA PRO A 422 2.95 20.25 6.06
C PRO A 422 3.43 20.74 7.44
N ASN A 423 3.99 19.85 8.26
CA ASN A 423 4.63 20.23 9.53
C ASN A 423 6.16 20.39 9.42
N SER A 424 6.74 20.17 8.22
CA SER A 424 8.17 20.26 7.92
C SER A 424 9.07 19.42 8.85
N GLN A 425 8.56 18.30 9.36
CA GLN A 425 9.32 17.35 10.19
C GLN A 425 9.78 16.11 9.41
N ALA A 426 9.18 15.88 8.24
CA ALA A 426 9.50 14.77 7.35
C ALA A 426 9.34 15.22 5.90
N PHE A 427 9.92 14.46 4.98
CA PHE A 427 9.40 14.40 3.62
C PHE A 427 9.01 12.96 3.30
N TYR A 428 8.15 12.82 2.31
CA TYR A 428 7.72 11.53 1.80
C TYR A 428 8.16 11.41 0.35
N SER A 429 8.41 10.18 -0.05
CA SER A 429 8.83 9.81 -1.39
C SER A 429 7.85 8.81 -2.00
N LEU A 430 7.65 8.87 -3.31
CA LEU A 430 6.84 7.90 -4.06
C LEU A 430 7.62 7.43 -5.28
N ASP A 431 7.79 6.12 -5.40
CA ASP A 431 8.37 5.50 -6.57
C ASP A 431 7.38 5.48 -7.75
N THR A 432 7.79 6.04 -8.90
CA THR A 432 6.91 6.20 -10.10
C THR A 432 7.36 5.38 -11.31
N ASN A 433 8.52 4.71 -11.24
CA ASN A 433 9.10 4.03 -12.40
C ASN A 433 9.64 2.63 -12.06
N ILE A 434 9.14 2.03 -10.99
CA ILE A 434 9.44 0.67 -10.55
C ILE A 434 8.18 -0.01 -10.01
N SER A 435 8.12 -1.34 -10.13
CA SER A 435 7.03 -2.16 -9.59
C SER A 435 7.60 -3.22 -8.63
N PRO A 436 7.01 -3.41 -7.44
CA PRO A 436 5.88 -2.64 -6.91
C PRO A 436 6.22 -1.16 -6.59
N GLU A 437 5.23 -0.28 -6.71
CA GLU A 437 5.31 1.12 -6.27
C GLU A 437 5.21 1.18 -4.75
N ASP A 438 5.88 2.15 -4.11
CA ASP A 438 5.74 2.37 -2.67
C ASP A 438 5.85 3.85 -2.29
N VAL A 439 5.22 4.20 -1.17
CA VAL A 439 5.38 5.47 -0.48
C VAL A 439 6.29 5.23 0.71
N ALA A 440 7.33 6.05 0.87
CA ALA A 440 8.21 6.00 2.02
C ALA A 440 8.31 7.35 2.71
N LYS A 441 8.68 7.33 4.00
CA LYS A 441 8.88 8.54 4.80
C LYS A 441 10.33 8.66 5.25
N THR A 442 10.82 9.88 5.17
CA THR A 442 12.11 10.29 5.74
C THR A 442 11.92 11.31 6.85
N ASP A 443 12.47 11.04 8.03
CA ASP A 443 12.57 12.03 9.10
C ASP A 443 13.67 13.05 8.79
N ILE A 444 13.37 14.34 8.98
CA ILE A 444 14.31 15.45 8.76
C ILE A 444 14.53 16.28 10.03
N SER A 445 14.49 15.65 11.21
CA SER A 445 14.84 16.32 12.48
C SER A 445 16.28 16.86 12.48
N ASP A 446 17.17 16.25 11.69
CA ASP A 446 18.44 16.84 11.23
C ASP A 446 18.37 17.05 9.70
N PRO A 447 17.95 18.25 9.22
CA PRO A 447 17.77 18.50 7.79
C PRO A 447 19.03 18.29 6.93
N GLY A 448 20.21 18.49 7.53
CA GLY A 448 21.49 18.29 6.85
C GLY A 448 21.88 16.81 6.75
N ASN A 449 21.36 15.97 7.65
CA ASN A 449 21.53 14.52 7.66
C ASN A 449 20.16 13.84 7.88
N PRO A 450 19.28 13.83 6.87
CA PRO A 450 18.00 13.12 6.96
C PRO A 450 18.19 11.64 7.38
N ALA A 451 17.15 11.01 7.95
CA ALA A 451 17.18 9.61 8.37
C ALA A 451 16.69 8.66 7.26
N ASP A 452 17.24 7.44 7.19
CA ASP A 452 16.88 6.48 6.12
C ASP A 452 15.35 6.32 5.93
N PRO A 453 14.89 6.20 4.68
CA PRO A 453 13.46 6.12 4.38
C PRO A 453 12.85 4.85 4.98
N ILE A 454 11.65 5.01 5.52
CA ILE A 454 10.82 3.93 6.06
C ILE A 454 9.66 3.71 5.09
N ASP A 455 9.58 2.50 4.55
CA ASP A 455 8.56 2.05 3.61
C ASP A 455 7.16 2.01 4.23
N SER A 456 6.14 2.10 3.38
CA SER A 456 4.77 1.91 3.84
C SER A 456 4.55 0.43 4.25
N PRO A 457 3.54 0.14 5.09
CA PRO A 457 3.16 -1.25 5.38
C PRO A 457 2.62 -2.03 4.17
N TYR A 458 2.49 -1.39 3.00
CA TYR A 458 1.70 -1.85 1.85
C TYR A 458 2.52 -1.93 0.56
N HIS A 459 3.81 -2.17 0.64
CA HIS A 459 4.70 -2.26 -0.51
C HIS A 459 4.19 -3.27 -1.57
N GLY A 460 3.45 -2.74 -2.57
CA GLY A 460 2.77 -3.49 -3.63
C GLY A 460 1.28 -3.86 -3.42
N ASP A 461 0.66 -3.52 -2.28
CA ASP A 461 -0.75 -3.88 -2.00
C ASP A 461 -1.74 -2.91 -2.66
N TYR A 462 -1.32 -1.67 -2.88
CA TYR A 462 -2.13 -0.64 -3.53
C TYR A 462 -1.37 -0.04 -4.71
N SER A 463 -2.11 0.33 -5.77
CA SER A 463 -1.56 1.15 -6.85
C SER A 463 -1.59 2.62 -6.40
N PHE A 464 -0.43 3.27 -6.43
CA PHE A 464 -0.28 4.66 -6.03
C PHE A 464 -0.19 5.60 -7.23
N CYS A 465 0.13 5.09 -8.41
CA CYS A 465 0.35 5.86 -9.63
C CYS A 465 1.54 6.83 -9.46
N ASP A 466 1.63 7.87 -10.30
CA ASP A 466 2.83 8.70 -10.47
C ASP A 466 2.74 10.06 -9.76
N ASN A 467 1.86 10.23 -8.75
CA ASN A 467 1.81 11.45 -7.94
C ASN A 467 1.13 11.25 -6.57
N PHE A 468 1.37 12.18 -5.65
CA PHE A 468 0.65 12.23 -4.37
C PHE A 468 0.58 13.66 -3.80
N TRP A 469 -0.33 13.93 -2.88
CA TRP A 469 -0.54 15.23 -2.26
C TRP A 469 -0.83 15.08 -0.78
N PHE A 470 -0.41 16.06 0.02
CA PHE A 470 -0.85 16.15 1.41
C PHE A 470 -2.13 16.99 1.49
N ASN A 471 -2.97 16.72 2.49
CA ASN A 471 -3.82 17.80 2.96
C ASN A 471 -3.04 18.85 3.76
N HIS A 472 -3.59 20.06 3.87
CA HIS A 472 -2.94 21.17 4.59
C HIS A 472 -2.66 20.89 6.07
N ALA A 473 -3.47 20.05 6.71
CA ALA A 473 -3.27 19.66 8.11
C ALA A 473 -2.14 18.63 8.29
N GLY A 474 -1.66 17.99 7.21
CA GLY A 474 -0.63 16.96 7.26
C GLY A 474 -1.08 15.67 7.94
N THR A 475 -2.37 15.37 7.88
CA THR A 475 -2.98 14.16 8.46
C THR A 475 -3.27 13.09 7.42
N PHE A 476 -3.32 13.46 6.13
CA PHE A 476 -3.59 12.54 5.02
C PHE A 476 -2.63 12.75 3.85
N ILE A 477 -2.33 11.65 3.18
CA ILE A 477 -1.69 11.59 1.87
C ILE A 477 -2.74 11.08 0.89
N TYR A 478 -2.90 11.74 -0.25
CA TYR A 478 -3.72 11.30 -1.37
C TYR A 478 -2.82 10.93 -2.52
N THR A 479 -3.02 9.78 -3.16
CA THR A 479 -2.23 9.37 -4.33
C THR A 479 -2.99 9.63 -5.62
N GLN A 480 -2.28 9.63 -6.76
CA GLN A 480 -2.87 9.85 -8.08
C GLN A 480 -3.90 8.79 -8.45
N CYS A 481 -3.71 7.56 -8.00
CA CYS A 481 -4.70 6.47 -8.11
C CYS A 481 -5.89 6.62 -7.13
N GLY A 482 -5.95 7.69 -6.35
CA GLY A 482 -7.03 8.04 -5.43
C GLY A 482 -6.89 7.44 -4.02
N VAL A 483 -5.83 6.69 -3.70
CA VAL A 483 -5.67 6.10 -2.36
C VAL A 483 -5.45 7.21 -1.34
N ARG A 484 -6.14 7.14 -0.19
CA ARG A 484 -5.92 8.01 0.95
C ARG A 484 -5.20 7.22 2.04
N LEU A 485 -4.04 7.69 2.46
CA LEU A 485 -3.27 7.14 3.59
C LEU A 485 -3.27 8.13 4.74
N ASN A 486 -3.12 7.64 5.97
CA ASN A 486 -2.82 8.48 7.14
C ASN A 486 -1.39 9.02 7.03
N ALA A 487 -1.19 10.29 7.39
CA ALA A 487 0.11 10.86 7.68
C ALA A 487 0.23 11.08 9.19
N SER A 488 1.26 10.51 9.82
CA SER A 488 1.39 10.53 11.27
C SER A 488 2.85 10.56 11.72
N SER A 489 3.12 11.13 12.88
CA SER A 489 4.41 10.93 13.56
C SER A 489 4.52 9.55 14.22
N ASN A 490 3.41 8.84 14.42
CA ASN A 490 3.41 7.47 14.93
C ASN A 490 3.60 6.48 13.78
N VAL A 491 4.76 5.82 13.73
CA VAL A 491 5.13 4.85 12.68
C VAL A 491 4.09 3.74 12.48
N GLY A 492 3.38 3.30 13.51
CA GLY A 492 2.36 2.24 13.39
C GLY A 492 1.02 2.70 12.81
N LEU A 493 0.82 4.02 12.69
CA LEU A 493 -0.37 4.63 12.09
C LEU A 493 -0.03 5.35 10.77
N ASP A 494 1.23 5.68 10.56
CA ASP A 494 1.70 6.41 9.41
C ASP A 494 1.64 5.55 8.14
N MET A 495 1.28 6.18 7.03
CA MET A 495 1.07 5.54 5.72
C MET A 495 0.07 4.36 5.75
N THR A 496 -0.77 4.26 6.79
CA THR A 496 -1.83 3.24 6.88
C THR A 496 -3.05 3.66 6.06
N TYR A 497 -3.78 2.69 5.50
CA TYR A 497 -4.90 2.96 4.60
C TYR A 497 -6.03 3.67 5.34
N ALA A 498 -6.48 4.79 4.76
CA ALA A 498 -7.49 5.68 5.34
C ALA A 498 -8.69 5.90 4.40
N GLY A 499 -8.78 5.17 3.29
CA GLY A 499 -9.87 5.27 2.31
C GLY A 499 -9.35 5.45 0.89
N LYS A 500 -10.26 5.70 -0.04
CA LYS A 500 -9.94 5.92 -1.45
C LYS A 500 -10.99 6.85 -2.08
N ILE A 501 -10.54 7.77 -2.93
CA ILE A 501 -11.38 8.55 -3.84
C ILE A 501 -11.85 7.60 -4.94
N THR A 502 -13.17 7.44 -5.09
CA THR A 502 -13.76 6.67 -6.19
C THR A 502 -13.60 7.46 -7.48
N LEU A 503 -12.80 6.92 -8.41
CA LEU A 503 -12.60 7.49 -9.74
C LEU A 503 -13.62 6.88 -10.71
N PRO A 504 -14.05 7.63 -11.75
CA PRO A 504 -15.14 7.19 -12.64
C PRO A 504 -14.81 5.92 -13.43
N GLU A 505 -13.54 5.68 -13.75
CA GLU A 505 -13.07 4.45 -14.37
C GLU A 505 -11.82 3.93 -13.64
N GLN A 506 -11.60 2.61 -13.69
CA GLN A 506 -10.45 1.97 -13.05
C GLN A 506 -9.08 2.48 -13.57
N SER A 507 -9.03 2.94 -14.82
CA SER A 507 -7.84 3.52 -15.44
C SER A 507 -7.74 5.04 -15.31
N SER A 508 -8.73 5.69 -14.70
CA SER A 508 -8.65 7.12 -14.44
C SER A 508 -7.61 7.41 -13.35
N THR A 509 -6.90 8.52 -13.51
CA THR A 509 -5.88 9.01 -12.58
C THR A 509 -6.16 10.47 -12.28
N ILE A 510 -5.80 10.91 -11.08
CA ILE A 510 -5.91 12.31 -10.65
C ILE A 510 -4.73 13.10 -11.23
N LYS A 511 -5.01 14.19 -11.93
CA LYS A 511 -3.99 15.12 -12.44
C LYS A 511 -3.45 16.03 -11.35
N THR A 512 -4.36 16.58 -10.55
CA THR A 512 -4.05 17.52 -9.47
C THR A 512 -5.11 17.44 -8.39
N LEU A 513 -4.71 17.64 -7.13
CA LEU A 513 -5.57 17.59 -5.96
C LEU A 513 -5.13 18.65 -4.94
N ASP A 514 -6.11 19.26 -4.27
CA ASP A 514 -5.85 20.02 -3.05
C ASP A 514 -7.04 19.94 -2.07
N GLU A 515 -6.76 20.00 -0.76
CA GLU A 515 -7.78 20.07 0.28
C GLU A 515 -7.96 21.54 0.71
N SER A 516 -9.16 21.94 1.12
CA SER A 516 -9.38 23.27 1.68
C SER A 516 -8.70 23.40 3.05
N HIS A 517 -8.24 24.60 3.40
CA HIS A 517 -7.57 24.85 4.70
C HIS A 517 -8.45 24.55 5.92
N ASP A 518 -9.77 24.57 5.78
CA ASP A 518 -10.71 24.19 6.83
C ASP A 518 -10.99 22.67 6.88
N SER A 519 -10.33 21.89 6.03
CA SER A 519 -10.48 20.43 5.88
C SER A 519 -11.93 20.00 5.66
N THR A 520 -12.73 20.83 4.97
CA THR A 520 -14.12 20.47 4.64
C THR A 520 -14.27 19.96 3.21
N LYS A 521 -13.42 20.40 2.28
CA LYS A 521 -13.52 20.10 0.85
C LYS A 521 -12.20 19.58 0.28
N ILE A 522 -12.27 18.71 -0.70
CA ILE A 522 -11.14 18.30 -1.54
C ILE A 522 -11.53 18.61 -2.98
N ALA A 523 -10.73 19.37 -3.69
CA ALA A 523 -10.88 19.54 -5.12
C ALA A 523 -9.89 18.62 -5.83
N TYR A 524 -10.29 18.04 -6.96
CA TYR A 524 -9.39 17.31 -7.84
C TYR A 524 -9.81 17.41 -9.30
N ALA A 525 -8.85 17.29 -10.20
CA ALA A 525 -9.11 17.10 -11.63
C ALA A 525 -8.50 15.77 -12.09
N LEU A 526 -9.11 15.16 -13.11
CA LEU A 526 -8.62 13.91 -13.70
C LEU A 526 -7.62 14.20 -14.82
N GLU A 527 -6.71 13.26 -15.07
CA GLU A 527 -5.88 13.29 -16.27
C GLU A 527 -6.74 13.16 -17.54
N GLY A 528 -6.26 13.78 -18.62
CA GLY A 528 -6.96 13.86 -19.90
C GLY A 528 -7.51 15.26 -20.19
N GLU A 529 -8.11 15.42 -21.36
CA GLU A 529 -8.61 16.71 -21.89
C GLU A 529 -9.99 17.09 -21.31
N SER A 530 -10.21 16.87 -20.00
CA SER A 530 -11.44 17.26 -19.32
C SER A 530 -11.36 18.71 -18.86
N ASN A 531 -12.44 19.48 -19.06
CA ASN A 531 -12.56 20.84 -18.53
C ASN A 531 -13.28 20.88 -17.18
N GLN A 532 -13.13 19.84 -16.35
CA GLN A 532 -13.87 19.73 -15.10
C GLN A 532 -12.98 19.56 -13.88
N VAL A 533 -13.41 20.15 -12.77
CA VAL A 533 -12.86 19.96 -11.42
C VAL A 533 -13.97 19.39 -10.54
N MET A 534 -13.70 18.27 -9.90
CA MET A 534 -14.59 17.65 -8.93
C MET A 534 -14.28 18.16 -7.53
N VAL A 535 -15.29 18.44 -6.73
CA VAL A 535 -15.15 18.84 -5.34
C VAL A 535 -15.87 17.85 -4.45
N LEU A 536 -15.14 17.19 -3.57
CA LEU A 536 -15.62 16.24 -2.59
C LEU A 536 -15.72 16.89 -1.20
N THR A 537 -16.52 16.32 -0.32
CA THR A 537 -16.38 16.51 1.13
C THR A 537 -15.12 15.79 1.62
N SER A 538 -14.28 16.43 2.43
CA SER A 538 -13.00 15.82 2.87
C SER A 538 -13.19 14.59 3.75
N ASN A 539 -14.13 14.65 4.71
CA ASN A 539 -14.33 13.56 5.68
C ASN A 539 -14.77 12.25 5.03
N HIS A 540 -15.74 12.32 4.11
CA HIS A 540 -16.40 11.14 3.54
C HIS A 540 -16.07 10.89 2.07
N LEU A 541 -15.31 11.80 1.43
CA LEU A 541 -14.98 11.74 0.01
C LEU A 541 -16.20 11.71 -0.93
N ASN A 542 -17.36 12.19 -0.46
CA ASN A 542 -18.57 12.28 -1.26
C ASN A 542 -18.51 13.49 -2.19
N LEU A 543 -18.85 13.30 -3.46
CA LEU A 543 -18.97 14.39 -4.43
C LEU A 543 -19.98 15.43 -3.93
N SER A 544 -19.52 16.65 -3.78
CA SER A 544 -20.29 17.81 -3.33
C SER A 544 -20.61 18.76 -4.48
N GLU A 545 -19.69 18.91 -5.45
CA GLU A 545 -19.82 19.87 -6.53
C GLU A 545 -18.97 19.44 -7.74
N THR A 546 -19.43 19.78 -8.94
CA THR A 546 -18.66 19.65 -10.19
C THR A 546 -18.57 21.03 -10.82
N ILE A 547 -17.34 21.50 -11.01
CA ILE A 547 -17.03 22.80 -11.60
C ILE A 547 -16.61 22.57 -13.06
N THR A 548 -17.33 23.14 -14.00
CA THR A 548 -16.94 23.15 -15.42
C THR A 548 -16.19 24.44 -15.73
N LEU A 549 -14.94 24.33 -16.18
CA LEU A 549 -14.12 25.46 -16.58
C LEU A 549 -14.65 26.06 -17.90
N PRO A 550 -14.65 27.39 -18.04
CA PRO A 550 -15.11 28.02 -19.27
C PRO A 550 -14.09 27.77 -20.38
N ASP A 551 -14.58 27.36 -21.56
CA ASP A 551 -13.77 27.34 -22.77
C ASP A 551 -13.42 28.78 -23.18
N ILE A 552 -12.24 28.96 -23.77
CA ILE A 552 -11.76 30.28 -24.15
C ILE A 552 -11.76 30.42 -25.66
N THR A 553 -12.24 31.58 -26.12
CA THR A 553 -12.25 31.91 -27.54
C THR A 553 -11.09 32.83 -27.88
N ILE A 554 -10.16 32.35 -28.71
CA ILE A 554 -9.03 33.12 -29.23
C ILE A 554 -9.17 33.19 -30.76
N ASN A 555 -9.15 34.39 -31.34
CA ASN A 555 -9.27 34.60 -32.79
C ASN A 555 -10.45 33.83 -33.43
N SER A 556 -11.62 33.84 -32.79
CA SER A 556 -12.87 33.18 -33.23
C SER A 556 -12.85 31.65 -33.23
N SER A 557 -11.84 31.03 -32.62
CA SER A 557 -11.81 29.58 -32.35
C SER A 557 -11.96 29.36 -30.83
N THR A 558 -12.83 28.42 -30.45
CA THR A 558 -13.06 28.04 -29.05
C THR A 558 -12.17 26.86 -28.70
N TYR A 559 -11.52 26.94 -27.54
CA TYR A 559 -10.56 25.97 -27.08
C TYR A 559 -10.91 25.53 -25.66
N THR A 560 -10.83 24.22 -25.45
CA THR A 560 -11.03 23.60 -24.14
C THR A 560 -9.99 24.12 -23.17
N THR A 561 -10.45 24.46 -21.96
CA THR A 561 -9.59 24.85 -20.84
C THR A 561 -9.39 23.63 -19.95
N VAL A 562 -8.15 23.16 -19.81
CA VAL A 562 -7.81 21.93 -19.08
C VAL A 562 -7.07 22.30 -17.79
N PRO A 563 -7.54 21.88 -16.60
CA PRO A 563 -6.85 22.13 -15.34
C PRO A 563 -5.52 21.35 -15.27
N GLU A 564 -4.46 22.04 -14.86
CA GLU A 564 -3.13 21.43 -14.65
C GLU A 564 -2.79 21.35 -13.16
N PHE A 565 -3.08 22.42 -12.42
CA PHE A 565 -2.85 22.51 -10.98
C PHE A 565 -4.02 23.21 -10.29
N ILE A 566 -4.32 22.81 -9.06
CA ILE A 566 -5.34 23.45 -8.23
C ILE A 566 -4.80 23.72 -6.83
N PHE A 567 -5.21 24.86 -6.27
CA PHE A 567 -4.77 25.32 -4.97
C PHE A 567 -5.94 25.98 -4.25
N TYR A 568 -6.31 25.49 -3.08
CA TYR A 568 -7.11 26.27 -2.15
C TYR A 568 -6.26 27.37 -1.56
N GLY A 569 -6.71 28.61 -1.72
CA GLY A 569 -6.08 29.74 -1.05
C GLY A 569 -6.45 29.80 0.42
N ALA A 570 -5.63 30.49 1.22
CA ALA A 570 -5.93 30.75 2.63
C ALA A 570 -7.24 31.54 2.84
N ASP A 571 -7.77 32.19 1.79
CA ASP A 571 -9.09 32.84 1.78
C ASP A 571 -10.26 31.87 1.51
N GLY A 572 -9.99 30.57 1.36
CA GLY A 572 -10.95 29.50 1.12
C GLY A 572 -11.38 29.36 -0.34
N LYS A 573 -10.87 30.19 -1.27
CA LYS A 573 -11.22 30.11 -2.68
C LYS A 573 -10.37 29.06 -3.40
N LEU A 574 -10.95 28.46 -4.43
CA LEU A 574 -10.24 27.49 -5.26
C LEU A 574 -9.62 28.22 -6.45
N ASN A 575 -8.29 28.22 -6.52
CA ASN A 575 -7.52 28.76 -7.63
C ASN A 575 -7.08 27.60 -8.54
N ILE A 576 -7.23 27.78 -9.83
CA ILE A 576 -6.99 26.74 -10.84
C ILE A 576 -6.02 27.30 -11.87
N VAL A 577 -4.85 26.67 -11.99
CA VAL A 577 -3.92 26.87 -13.11
C VAL A 577 -4.39 25.95 -14.22
N ALA A 578 -4.81 26.52 -15.35
CA ALA A 578 -5.31 25.78 -16.49
C ALA A 578 -4.54 26.13 -17.75
N ASN A 579 -4.46 25.18 -18.67
CA ASN A 579 -3.89 25.36 -19.99
C ASN A 579 -5.00 25.41 -21.05
N THR A 580 -4.73 26.17 -22.11
CA THR A 580 -5.45 26.06 -23.38
C THR A 580 -4.45 25.98 -24.53
N THR A 581 -4.61 25.01 -25.43
CA THR A 581 -3.66 24.75 -26.51
C THR A 581 -4.27 25.04 -27.87
N THR A 582 -3.61 25.91 -28.65
CA THR A 582 -4.10 26.41 -29.93
C THR A 582 -2.99 26.34 -30.98
N ASN A 583 -3.17 25.59 -32.08
CA ASN A 583 -2.16 25.46 -33.15
C ASN A 583 -0.73 25.17 -32.64
N GLY A 584 -0.59 24.32 -31.61
CA GLY A 584 0.70 24.00 -30.98
C GLY A 584 1.25 25.05 -30.01
N THR A 585 0.51 26.14 -29.76
CA THR A 585 0.83 27.15 -28.73
C THR A 585 -0.07 26.95 -27.53
N THR A 586 0.52 26.60 -26.39
CA THR A 586 -0.17 26.50 -25.09
C THR A 586 -0.16 27.84 -24.37
N ARG A 587 -1.25 28.15 -23.67
CA ARG A 587 -1.40 29.34 -22.82
C ARG A 587 -1.88 28.94 -21.44
N THR A 588 -1.18 29.40 -20.42
CA THR A 588 -1.58 29.30 -19.02
C THR A 588 -2.62 30.36 -18.66
N LEU A 589 -3.58 29.97 -17.84
CA LEU A 589 -4.68 30.78 -17.33
C LEU A 589 -4.84 30.50 -15.85
N ILE A 590 -5.21 31.52 -15.08
CA ILE A 590 -5.57 31.36 -13.68
C ILE A 590 -7.06 31.65 -13.54
N LEU A 591 -7.82 30.66 -13.11
CA LEU A 591 -9.25 30.75 -12.82
C LEU A 591 -9.45 30.72 -11.31
N ARG A 592 -10.54 31.34 -10.85
CA ARG A 592 -10.93 31.30 -9.44
C ARG A 592 -12.41 31.03 -9.28
N HIS A 593 -12.71 30.14 -8.33
CA HIS A 593 -14.04 29.78 -7.85
C HIS A 593 -14.20 30.22 -6.40
#